data_AF-A0A3L7NR47-F1
#
_entry.id   AF-A0A3L7NR47-F1
#
_cell.length_a   1.000
_cell.length_b   1.000
_cell.length_c   1.000
_cell.angle_alpha   90.00
_cell.angle_beta   90.00
_cell.angle_gamma   90.00
#
_symmetry.space_group_name_H-M   'P 1'
#
loop_
_entity.id
_entity.type
_entity.pdbx_description
1 polymer ?
#
loop_
_entity_poly.entity_id
_entity_poly.type
_entity_poly.pdbx_seq_one_letter_code
_entity_poly.pdbx_strand_id
1 'polypeptide(L)'
;NPDGNYPRFPLVMGEIDEENCLLKKETVITIDTRNPEFDTDKMQLSNFRTTEDPQTGHILITLTRMDDNIKPPSDDPKTWYQGHPNWYLVEVPE
;
A
#
# COMPACT_ATOMS: atom_id res chain seq x y z
N ASN A 1 22.30 -9.07 10.40
CA ASN A 1 20.86 -9.00 10.11
C ASN A 1 20.65 -7.97 9.03
N PRO A 2 19.99 -8.28 7.91
CA PRO A 2 19.50 -7.20 7.07
C PRO A 2 18.43 -6.44 7.87
N ASP A 3 18.50 -5.12 7.88
CA ASP A 3 17.39 -4.22 8.25
C ASP A 3 16.25 -4.41 7.24
N GLY A 4 15.65 -5.61 7.22
CA GLY A 4 14.84 -6.10 6.10
C GLY A 4 13.37 -6.29 6.42
N ASN A 5 12.95 -6.03 7.66
CA ASN A 5 11.58 -6.24 8.09
C ASN A 5 10.92 -4.98 8.66
N TYR A 6 11.66 -3.88 8.78
CA TYR A 6 11.16 -2.62 9.31
C TYR A 6 12.12 -1.48 8.96
N PRO A 7 11.63 -0.34 8.44
CA PRO A 7 10.26 -0.08 7.97
C PRO A 7 9.90 -0.85 6.68
N ARG A 8 8.60 -1.05 6.39
CA ARG A 8 8.13 -1.76 5.17
C ARG A 8 7.33 -0.83 4.25
N PHE A 9 8.01 -0.23 3.29
CA PHE A 9 7.43 0.55 2.19
C PHE A 9 8.41 0.48 0.99
N PRO A 10 7.96 0.71 -0.26
CA PRO A 10 6.59 0.99 -0.70
C PRO A 10 5.69 -0.26 -0.75
N LEU A 11 4.37 -0.04 -0.87
CA LEU A 11 3.43 -1.08 -1.31
C LEU A 11 3.28 -0.98 -2.83
N VAL A 12 3.60 -2.07 -3.52
CA VAL A 12 3.57 -2.16 -4.98
C VAL A 12 2.71 -3.35 -5.43
N MET A 13 2.21 -3.29 -6.66
CA MET A 13 1.48 -4.37 -7.32
C MET A 13 2.07 -4.56 -8.72
N GLY A 14 2.10 -5.78 -9.23
CA GLY A 14 2.48 -6.08 -10.60
C GLY A 14 1.95 -7.45 -11.02
N GLU A 15 1.85 -7.64 -12.32
CA GLU A 15 1.35 -8.86 -12.96
C GLU A 15 2.45 -9.93 -13.03
N ILE A 16 2.08 -11.17 -12.78
CA ILE A 16 2.95 -12.33 -13.01
C ILE A 16 2.69 -12.84 -14.42
N ASP A 17 3.76 -13.08 -15.17
CA ASP A 17 3.73 -13.87 -16.38
C ASP A 17 3.46 -15.34 -16.00
N GLU A 18 2.27 -15.83 -16.34
CA GLU A 18 1.83 -17.18 -15.97
C GLU A 18 2.60 -18.31 -16.67
N GLU A 19 3.29 -18.03 -17.79
CA GLU A 19 4.04 -19.04 -18.53
C GLU A 19 5.40 -19.34 -17.87
N ASN A 20 6.11 -18.29 -17.46
CA ASN A 20 7.44 -18.41 -16.87
C ASN A 20 7.50 -18.15 -15.36
N CYS A 21 6.36 -17.79 -14.75
CA CYS A 21 6.21 -17.47 -13.33
C CYS A 21 7.12 -16.31 -12.87
N LEU A 22 7.43 -15.36 -13.76
CA LEU A 22 8.21 -14.17 -13.44
C LEU A 22 7.33 -12.92 -13.35
N LEU A 23 7.81 -11.91 -12.62
CA LEU A 23 7.15 -10.60 -12.55
C LEU A 23 7.37 -9.82 -13.84
N LYS A 24 6.30 -9.35 -14.47
CA LYS A 24 6.34 -8.45 -15.63
C LYS A 24 6.71 -7.05 -15.15
N LYS A 25 7.99 -6.68 -15.27
CA LYS A 25 8.56 -5.47 -14.66
C LYS A 25 7.81 -4.19 -15.04
N GLU A 26 7.34 -4.10 -16.27
CA GLU A 26 6.61 -2.97 -16.85
C GLU A 26 5.21 -2.76 -16.23
N THR A 27 4.66 -3.78 -15.58
CA THR A 27 3.33 -3.73 -14.94
C THR A 27 3.41 -3.28 -13.48
N VAL A 28 4.61 -3.11 -12.93
CA VAL A 28 4.79 -2.75 -11.53
C VAL A 28 4.34 -1.31 -11.29
N ILE A 29 3.26 -1.16 -10.52
CA ILE A 29 2.72 0.12 -10.06
C ILE A 29 2.95 0.29 -8.56
N THR A 30 3.16 1.54 -8.14
CA THR A 30 3.21 1.89 -6.70
C THR A 30 1.80 2.24 -6.25
N ILE A 31 1.27 1.47 -5.29
CA ILE A 31 -0.03 1.73 -4.67
C ILE A 31 0.10 2.85 -3.64
N ASP A 32 1.13 2.76 -2.79
CA ASP A 32 1.42 3.76 -1.75
C ASP A 32 2.90 3.70 -1.34
N THR A 33 3.45 4.81 -0.87
CA THR A 33 4.83 4.95 -0.41
C THR A 33 4.95 5.94 0.74
N ARG A 34 6.14 6.04 1.32
CA ARG A 34 6.43 7.01 2.37
C ARG A 34 6.43 8.43 1.82
N ASN A 35 5.67 9.31 2.45
CA ASN A 35 5.75 10.75 2.31
C ASN A 35 6.67 11.31 3.41
N PRO A 36 7.90 11.74 3.09
CA PRO A 36 8.87 12.21 4.08
C PRO A 36 8.46 13.48 4.81
N GLU A 37 7.49 14.26 4.29
CA GLU A 37 6.99 15.47 4.95
C GLU A 37 6.00 15.15 6.08
N PHE A 38 5.37 13.97 6.05
CA PHE A 38 4.28 13.60 6.97
C PHE A 38 4.57 12.33 7.78
N ASP A 39 5.29 11.37 7.19
CA ASP A 39 5.61 10.08 7.78
C ASP A 39 6.99 10.08 8.46
N THR A 40 7.11 9.39 9.58
CA THR A 40 8.41 9.15 10.20
C THR A 40 9.24 8.13 9.42
N ASP A 41 10.49 7.90 9.82
CA ASP A 41 11.33 6.81 9.31
C ASP A 41 10.83 5.41 9.72
N LYS A 42 9.78 5.35 10.55
CA LYS A 42 9.18 4.14 11.11
C LYS A 42 7.91 3.68 10.39
N MET A 43 7.41 4.47 9.44
CA MET A 43 6.17 4.16 8.71
C MET A 43 6.25 2.83 7.96
N GLN A 44 5.17 2.06 7.99
CA GLN A 44 5.05 0.79 7.27
C GLN A 44 3.65 0.50 6.73
N LEU A 45 3.62 -0.22 5.60
CA LEU A 45 2.44 -0.54 4.79
C LEU A 45 2.17 -2.05 4.70
N SER A 46 2.57 -2.82 5.71
CA SER A 46 2.60 -4.28 5.63
C SER A 46 1.35 -5.00 6.13
N ASN A 47 0.46 -4.28 6.79
CA ASN A 47 -0.76 -4.85 7.37
C ASN A 47 -1.93 -4.53 6.45
N PHE A 48 -2.03 -5.29 5.34
CA PHE A 48 -3.11 -5.13 4.37
C PHE A 48 -3.81 -6.45 4.07
N ARG A 49 -5.03 -6.32 3.53
CA ARG A 49 -5.81 -7.41 2.95
C ARG A 49 -6.33 -6.97 1.59
N THR A 50 -6.33 -7.89 0.64
CA THR A 50 -6.87 -7.69 -0.70
C THR A 50 -8.19 -8.46 -0.88
N THR A 51 -9.07 -7.96 -1.72
CA THR A 51 -10.29 -8.64 -2.17
C THR A 51 -10.57 -8.24 -3.60
N GLU A 52 -10.81 -9.21 -4.46
CA GLU A 52 -11.13 -8.98 -5.87
C GLU A 52 -12.64 -9.06 -6.10
N ASP A 53 -13.18 -8.15 -6.91
CA ASP A 53 -14.53 -8.27 -7.44
C ASP A 53 -14.51 -9.13 -8.72
N PRO A 54 -15.10 -10.33 -8.72
CA PRO A 54 -15.05 -11.23 -9.87
C PRO A 54 -15.86 -10.74 -11.08
N GLN A 55 -16.73 -9.74 -10.92
CA GLN A 55 -17.50 -9.18 -12.04
C GLN A 55 -16.72 -8.10 -12.81
N THR A 56 -15.89 -7.34 -12.10
CA THR A 56 -15.20 -6.16 -12.66
C THR A 56 -13.68 -6.35 -12.74
N GLY A 57 -13.11 -7.34 -12.05
CA GLY A 57 -11.66 -7.50 -11.90
C GLY A 57 -11.02 -6.44 -10.98
N HIS A 58 -11.81 -5.58 -10.34
CA HIS A 58 -11.27 -4.57 -9.43
C HIS A 58 -10.70 -5.20 -8.17
N ILE A 59 -9.56 -4.68 -7.72
CA ILE A 59 -8.91 -5.12 -6.50
C ILE A 59 -9.10 -4.05 -5.42
N LEU A 60 -9.81 -4.39 -4.35
CA LEU A 60 -9.91 -3.61 -3.13
C LEU A 60 -8.75 -3.97 -2.20
N ILE A 61 -7.97 -2.98 -1.81
CA ILE A 61 -6.91 -3.10 -0.80
C ILE A 61 -7.36 -2.37 0.45
N THR A 62 -7.46 -3.09 1.56
CA THR A 62 -7.67 -2.52 2.90
C THR A 62 -6.34 -2.51 3.64
N LEU A 63 -5.83 -1.34 4.00
CA LEU A 63 -4.48 -1.15 4.52
C LEU A 63 -4.52 -0.34 5.81
N THR A 64 -3.91 -0.87 6.86
CA THR A 64 -3.58 -0.09 8.05
C THR A 64 -2.20 0.52 7.87
N ARG A 65 -2.16 1.84 7.63
CA ARG A 65 -0.91 2.60 7.65
C ARG A 65 -0.43 2.72 9.10
N MET A 66 0.73 2.15 9.41
CA MET A 66 1.29 2.18 10.77
C MET A 66 2.50 3.09 10.77
N ASP A 67 2.50 4.07 11.68
CA ASP A 67 3.58 5.03 11.88
C ASP A 67 3.65 5.39 13.37
N ASP A 68 4.80 5.84 13.85
CA ASP A 68 4.98 6.29 15.25
C ASP A 68 4.42 7.69 15.47
N ASN A 69 4.16 8.43 14.39
CA ASN A 69 3.47 9.72 14.40
C ASN A 69 1.95 9.51 14.35
N ILE A 70 1.38 8.92 15.41
CA ILE A 70 -0.08 8.78 15.54
C ILE A 70 -0.66 10.12 16.02
N LYS A 71 -1.23 10.89 15.09
CA LYS A 71 -2.08 12.03 15.43
C LYS A 71 -3.55 11.61 15.36
N PRO A 72 -4.40 12.03 16.30
CA PRO A 72 -5.84 11.83 16.14
C PRO A 72 -6.32 12.54 14.85
N PRO A 73 -7.32 11.98 14.16
CA PRO A 73 -7.93 12.66 13.02
C PRO A 73 -8.34 14.08 13.39
N SER A 74 -7.98 15.04 12.55
CA SER A 74 -8.27 16.47 12.71
C SER A 74 -8.59 17.08 11.36
N ASP A 75 -8.98 18.36 11.35
CA ASP A 75 -9.21 19.11 10.11
C ASP A 75 -7.90 19.36 9.32
N ASP A 76 -6.72 19.05 9.89
CA ASP A 76 -5.46 19.07 9.16
C ASP A 76 -5.40 17.89 8.17
N PRO A 77 -5.24 18.15 6.85
CA PRO A 77 -5.04 17.13 5.82
C PRO A 77 -4.00 16.07 6.14
N LYS A 78 -2.99 16.44 6.94
CA LYS A 78 -1.90 15.56 7.34
C LYS A 78 -2.36 14.41 8.25
N THR A 79 -3.48 14.59 8.95
CA THR A 79 -4.05 13.58 9.85
C THR A 79 -5.05 12.66 9.16
N TRP A 80 -5.46 12.95 7.92
CA TRP A 80 -6.39 12.12 7.16
C TRP A 80 -5.78 10.78 6.74
N TYR A 81 -4.45 10.73 6.63
CA TYR A 81 -3.69 9.52 6.32
C TYR A 81 -3.34 8.69 7.56
N GLN A 82 -3.55 9.24 8.76
CA GLN A 82 -3.09 8.71 10.04
C GLN A 82 -4.28 8.32 10.90
N GLY A 83 -4.77 7.08 10.74
CA GLY A 83 -5.82 6.50 11.58
C GLY A 83 -6.89 5.74 10.81
N HIS A 84 -7.33 4.60 11.38
CA HIS A 84 -8.27 3.60 10.81
C HIS A 84 -7.87 3.08 9.40
N PRO A 85 -8.38 1.90 8.98
CA PRO A 85 -7.95 1.31 7.71
C PRO A 85 -8.28 2.23 6.52
N ASN A 86 -7.24 2.59 5.78
CA ASN A 86 -7.37 3.24 4.47
C ASN A 86 -7.76 2.17 3.45
N TRP A 87 -8.56 2.54 2.45
CA TRP A 87 -8.93 1.67 1.36
C TRP A 87 -8.48 2.25 0.03
N TYR A 88 -7.90 1.40 -0.81
CA TYR A 88 -7.48 1.73 -2.18
C TYR A 88 -8.29 0.84 -3.10
N LEU A 89 -8.93 1.44 -4.10
CA LEU A 89 -9.50 0.71 -5.22
C LEU A 89 -8.49 0.77 -6.37
N VAL A 90 -8.03 -0.39 -6.81
CA VAL A 90 -7.13 -0.52 -7.95
C VAL A 90 -7.92 -1.11 -9.11
N GLU A 91 -8.01 -0.35 -10.20
CA GLU A 91 -8.53 -0.85 -11.47
C GLU A 91 -7.39 -1.56 -12.20
N VAL A 92 -7.60 -2.84 -12.54
CA VAL A 92 -6.63 -3.62 -13.31
C VAL A 92 -7.00 -3.43 -14.78
N PRO A 93 -6.14 -2.79 -15.61
CA PRO A 93 -6.40 -2.67 -17.03
C PRO A 93 -6.36 -4.04 -17.72
N GLU A 94 -7.21 -4.23 -18.74
CA GLU A 94 -7.24 -5.42 -19.60
C GLU A 94 -5.93 -5.65 -20.38
#